data_AF-A0A9E4KE56-F1
#
_entry.id   AF-A0A9E4KE56-F1
#
_cell.length_a   1.000
_cell.length_b   1.000
_cell.length_c   1.000
_cell.angle_alpha   90.00
_cell.angle_beta   90.00
_cell.angle_gamma   90.00
#
_symmetry.space_group_name_H-M   'P 1'
#
loop_
_entity.id
_entity.type
_entity.pdbx_description
1 polymer ?
#
loop_
_entity_poly.entity_id
_entity_poly.type
_entity_poly.pdbx_seq_one_letter_code
_entity_poly.pdbx_strand_id
1 'polypeptide(L)'
;MTIGNATLRGGQTLLHDARMWGQLARWGVMGLVLAIVLTPAVSLFTTTSAHEWRVVGLGTLAEAKLAIGYSPDSGQVYEWGEGVQVIESISLIASDPRIKRIRRRFLAIIHTKAWLGLWLGLSCVAAFIVTFWLLGRRMARARRIRGAEMTSAQALARRVTPLFSCLTGRFFPAARGSTPRIAGGPWPDRAETQHTIVSGTTG
;
A
#
# COMPACT_ATOMS: atom_id res chain seq x y z
N MET A 1 9.43 17.48 42.55
CA MET A 1 9.92 17.54 41.16
C MET A 1 10.33 16.13 40.74
N THR A 2 9.43 15.41 40.07
CA THR A 2 9.63 14.00 39.66
C THR A 2 10.21 13.93 38.24
N ILE A 3 11.54 13.99 38.16
CA ILE A 3 12.31 13.93 36.90
C ILE A 3 12.12 12.58 36.18
N GLY A 4 11.76 11.50 36.91
CA GLY A 4 11.58 10.16 36.33
C GLY A 4 10.37 9.96 35.42
N ASN A 5 9.27 10.71 35.60
CA ASN A 5 8.06 10.53 34.77
C ASN A 5 8.16 11.21 33.40
N ALA A 6 9.03 12.23 33.27
CA ALA A 6 9.27 12.93 32.01
C ALA A 6 10.16 12.11 31.05
N THR A 7 11.18 11.43 31.57
CA THR A 7 12.07 10.54 30.79
C THR A 7 11.39 9.23 30.37
N LEU A 8 10.56 8.63 31.24
CA LEU A 8 9.73 7.47 30.87
C LEU A 8 8.70 7.79 29.77
N ARG A 9 8.07 8.98 29.80
CA ARG A 9 7.16 9.45 28.74
C ARG A 9 7.88 9.84 27.44
N GLY A 10 9.08 10.42 27.54
CA GLY A 10 9.94 10.73 26.40
C GLY A 10 10.43 9.47 25.68
N GLY A 11 10.81 8.43 26.42
CA GLY A 11 11.22 7.14 25.85
C GLY A 11 10.08 6.42 25.12
N GLN A 12 8.86 6.43 25.68
CA GLN A 12 7.70 5.82 25.04
C GLN A 12 7.25 6.53 23.75
N THR A 13 7.39 7.86 23.70
CA THR A 13 7.07 8.65 22.50
C THR A 13 8.13 8.45 21.41
N LEU A 14 9.41 8.45 21.75
CA LEU A 14 10.50 8.16 20.82
C LEU A 14 10.42 6.73 20.23
N LEU A 15 10.11 5.73 21.06
CA LEU A 15 9.93 4.34 20.59
C LEU A 15 8.71 4.19 19.67
N HIS A 16 7.63 4.90 19.95
CA HIS A 16 6.43 4.89 19.12
C HIS A 16 6.67 5.60 17.76
N ASP A 17 7.35 6.75 17.77
CA ASP A 17 7.72 7.47 16.54
C ASP A 17 8.70 6.67 15.71
N ALA A 18 9.71 6.05 16.33
CA ALA A 18 10.64 5.16 15.64
C ALA A 18 9.92 3.95 15.00
N ARG A 19 8.94 3.37 15.70
CA ARG A 19 8.11 2.28 15.14
C ARG A 19 7.27 2.74 13.95
N MET A 20 6.64 3.92 14.02
CA MET A 20 5.89 4.48 12.90
C MET A 20 6.78 4.79 11.70
N TRP A 21 7.97 5.36 11.93
CA TRP A 21 8.96 5.58 10.88
C TRP A 21 9.47 4.28 10.26
N GLY A 22 9.72 3.26 11.07
CA GLY A 22 10.10 1.93 10.59
C GLY A 22 9.02 1.27 9.74
N GLN A 23 7.75 1.42 10.12
CA GLN A 23 6.62 0.97 9.31
C GLN A 23 6.55 1.73 7.98
N LEU A 24 6.71 3.06 8.01
CA LEU A 24 6.67 3.91 6.82
C LEU A 24 7.80 3.56 5.84
N ALA A 25 9.01 3.37 6.35
CA ALA A 25 10.16 2.93 5.57
C ALA A 25 9.95 1.54 4.97
N ARG A 26 9.42 0.58 5.76
CA ARG A 26 9.12 -0.78 5.27
C ARG A 26 8.13 -0.76 4.11
N TRP A 27 7.01 -0.05 4.26
CA TRP A 27 6.01 0.06 3.19
C TRP A 27 6.54 0.82 1.98
N GLY A 28 7.36 1.86 2.18
CA GLY A 28 8.01 2.60 1.11
C GLY A 28 8.98 1.74 0.30
N VAL A 29 9.86 0.99 0.98
CA VAL A 29 10.79 0.04 0.33
C VAL A 29 10.02 -1.06 -0.40
N MET A 30 8.98 -1.63 0.21
CA MET A 30 8.19 -2.68 -0.42
C MET A 30 7.50 -2.16 -1.69
N GLY A 31 6.89 -0.96 -1.64
CA GLY A 31 6.29 -0.32 -2.81
C GLY A 31 7.31 0.01 -3.90
N LEU A 32 8.51 0.44 -3.52
CA LEU A 32 9.61 0.71 -4.44
C LEU A 32 10.08 -0.56 -5.16
N VAL A 33 10.34 -1.64 -4.42
CA VAL A 33 10.73 -2.94 -4.99
C VAL A 33 9.63 -3.46 -5.91
N LEU A 34 8.37 -3.36 -5.49
CA LEU A 34 7.23 -3.75 -6.30
C LEU A 34 7.16 -2.97 -7.61
N ALA A 35 7.38 -1.65 -7.58
CA ALA A 35 7.40 -0.81 -8.79
C ALA A 35 8.55 -1.19 -9.73
N ILE A 36 9.76 -1.44 -9.19
CA ILE A 36 10.93 -1.86 -9.96
C ILE A 36 10.70 -3.21 -10.65
N VAL A 37 9.96 -4.13 -10.04
CA VAL A 37 9.68 -5.47 -10.60
C VAL A 37 8.48 -5.46 -11.55
N LEU A 38 7.37 -4.81 -11.17
CA LEU A 38 6.14 -4.81 -11.96
C LEU A 38 6.29 -4.01 -13.25
N THR A 39 7.01 -2.89 -13.25
CA THR A 39 7.15 -2.05 -14.45
C THR A 39 7.79 -2.79 -15.64
N PRO A 40 8.94 -3.48 -15.49
CA PRO A 40 9.49 -4.29 -16.55
C PRO A 40 8.64 -5.53 -16.85
N ALA A 41 8.04 -6.17 -15.84
CA ALA A 41 7.19 -7.35 -16.04
C ALA A 41 5.97 -7.03 -16.92
N VAL A 42 5.24 -5.95 -16.62
CA VAL A 42 4.09 -5.47 -17.41
C VAL A 42 4.54 -5.06 -18.80
N SER A 43 5.68 -4.37 -18.93
CA SER A 43 6.21 -3.98 -20.25
C SER A 43 6.56 -5.19 -21.11
N LEU A 44 7.21 -6.22 -20.55
CA LEU A 44 7.52 -7.44 -21.29
C LEU A 44 6.23 -8.18 -21.66
N PHE A 45 5.30 -8.32 -20.73
CA PHE A 45 4.03 -9.00 -21.00
C PHE A 45 3.21 -8.33 -22.13
N THR A 46 3.27 -7.01 -22.25
CA THR A 46 2.50 -6.25 -23.24
C THR A 46 3.21 -6.07 -24.59
N THR A 47 4.55 -6.13 -24.63
CA THR A 47 5.32 -5.83 -25.86
C THR A 47 5.96 -7.05 -26.50
N THR A 48 5.91 -8.20 -25.84
CA THR A 48 6.58 -9.44 -26.25
C THR A 48 5.54 -10.49 -26.63
N SER A 49 5.75 -11.15 -27.78
CA SER A 49 4.87 -12.23 -28.22
C SER A 49 5.17 -13.54 -27.47
N ALA A 50 4.20 -14.46 -27.44
CA ALA A 50 4.40 -15.80 -26.86
C ALA A 50 5.57 -16.56 -27.52
N HIS A 51 5.79 -16.34 -28.82
CA HIS A 51 6.90 -16.93 -29.55
C HIS A 51 8.26 -16.38 -29.06
N GLU A 52 8.40 -15.06 -28.87
CA GLU A 52 9.63 -14.46 -28.36
C GLU A 52 10.00 -14.98 -26.97
N TRP A 53 9.01 -15.17 -26.07
CA TRP A 53 9.21 -15.79 -24.76
C TRP A 53 9.76 -17.22 -24.86
N ARG A 54 9.18 -18.03 -25.75
CA ARG A 54 9.61 -19.41 -25.98
C ARG A 54 11.03 -19.47 -26.53
N VAL A 55 11.37 -18.59 -27.49
CA VAL A 55 12.70 -18.51 -28.10
C VAL A 55 13.77 -18.12 -27.07
N VAL A 56 13.50 -17.11 -26.22
CA VAL A 56 14.42 -16.73 -25.15
C VAL A 56 14.59 -17.87 -24.14
N GLY A 57 13.49 -18.53 -23.74
CA GLY A 57 13.52 -19.67 -22.83
C GLY A 57 14.38 -20.83 -23.35
N LEU A 58 14.20 -21.19 -24.63
CA LEU A 58 14.99 -22.23 -25.30
C LEU A 58 16.47 -21.88 -25.37
N GLY A 59 16.80 -20.64 -25.71
CA GLY A 59 18.18 -20.14 -25.70
C GLY A 59 18.83 -20.22 -24.32
N THR A 60 18.12 -19.78 -23.27
CA THR A 60 18.62 -19.85 -21.90
C THR A 60 18.78 -21.29 -21.42
N LEU A 61 17.88 -22.20 -21.81
CA LEU A 61 17.98 -23.62 -21.48
C LEU A 61 19.18 -24.27 -22.19
N ALA A 62 19.41 -23.93 -23.46
CA ALA A 62 20.55 -24.42 -24.23
C ALA A 62 21.88 -23.98 -23.59
N GLU A 63 22.00 -22.69 -23.23
CA GLU A 63 23.17 -22.17 -22.50
C GLU A 63 23.36 -22.85 -21.14
N ALA A 64 22.28 -23.06 -20.37
CA ALA A 64 22.35 -23.75 -19.10
C ALA A 64 22.82 -25.21 -19.24
N LYS A 65 22.32 -25.93 -20.26
CA LYS A 65 22.76 -27.31 -20.54
C LYS A 65 24.25 -27.39 -20.89
N LEU A 66 24.74 -26.46 -21.71
CA LEU A 66 26.19 -26.37 -22.00
C LEU A 66 26.99 -26.08 -20.73
N ALA A 67 26.51 -25.18 -19.87
CA ALA A 67 27.17 -24.86 -18.60
C ALA A 67 27.19 -26.03 -17.61
N ILE A 68 26.19 -26.93 -17.67
CA ILE A 68 26.09 -28.15 -16.85
C ILE A 68 26.92 -29.31 -17.44
N GLY A 69 27.47 -29.17 -18.66
CA GLY A 69 28.37 -30.15 -19.28
C GLY A 69 27.70 -31.11 -20.28
N TYR A 70 26.52 -30.78 -20.80
CA TYR A 70 25.91 -31.56 -21.89
C TYR A 70 26.76 -31.46 -23.17
N SER A 71 26.75 -32.54 -23.98
CA SER A 71 27.45 -32.57 -25.26
C SER A 71 26.93 -31.45 -26.20
N PRO A 72 27.81 -30.65 -26.83
CA PRO A 72 27.45 -29.61 -27.80
C PRO A 72 26.58 -30.09 -28.96
N ASP A 73 26.71 -31.38 -29.32
CA ASP A 73 26.02 -32.04 -30.43
C ASP A 73 24.72 -32.71 -30.01
N SER A 74 24.38 -32.67 -28.71
CA SER A 74 23.12 -33.24 -28.26
C SER A 74 21.95 -32.51 -28.92
N GLY A 75 21.00 -33.29 -29.44
CA GLY A 75 19.83 -32.77 -30.12
C GLY A 75 18.83 -32.19 -29.13
N GLN A 76 18.34 -30.99 -29.41
CA GLN A 76 17.22 -30.39 -28.71
C GLN A 76 16.10 -30.10 -29.69
N VAL A 77 14.89 -30.55 -29.35
CA VAL A 77 13.69 -30.22 -30.11
C VAL A 77 13.48 -28.72 -30.04
N TYR A 78 13.37 -28.12 -31.22
CA TYR A 78 13.33 -26.71 -31.44
C TYR A 78 12.22 -26.41 -32.46
N GLU A 79 11.45 -25.34 -32.28
CA GLU A 79 10.32 -25.02 -33.17
C GLU A 79 10.44 -23.57 -33.64
N TRP A 80 10.77 -23.37 -34.91
CA TRP A 80 10.88 -22.04 -35.51
C TRP A 80 9.55 -21.66 -36.17
N GLY A 81 8.64 -21.04 -35.40
CA GLY A 81 7.33 -20.63 -35.93
C GLY A 81 6.43 -21.82 -36.30
N GLU A 82 5.27 -21.50 -36.87
CA GLU A 82 4.12 -22.36 -37.26
C GLU A 82 4.27 -23.89 -37.12
N GLY A 83 4.46 -24.42 -35.91
CA GLY A 83 4.32 -25.85 -35.61
C GLY A 83 5.43 -26.78 -36.13
N VAL A 84 6.43 -26.29 -36.88
CA VAL A 84 7.47 -27.17 -37.45
C VAL A 84 8.58 -27.41 -36.43
N GLN A 85 8.60 -28.63 -35.89
CA GLN A 85 9.64 -29.09 -34.97
C GLN A 85 10.86 -29.59 -35.75
N VAL A 86 12.02 -29.01 -35.45
CA VAL A 86 13.33 -29.37 -35.96
C VAL A 86 14.20 -29.79 -34.78
N ILE A 87 15.07 -30.78 -34.96
CA ILE A 87 16.07 -31.15 -33.94
C ILE A 87 17.36 -30.45 -34.36
N GLU A 88 17.85 -29.53 -33.54
CA GLU A 88 19.14 -28.87 -33.73
C GLU A 88 20.09 -29.16 -32.56
N SER A 89 21.39 -28.99 -32.79
CA SER A 89 22.39 -29.15 -31.74
C SER A 89 22.28 -28.01 -30.72
N ILE A 90 22.50 -28.32 -29.43
CA ILE A 90 22.46 -27.31 -28.36
C ILE A 90 23.42 -26.15 -28.65
N SER A 91 24.59 -26.44 -29.23
CA SER A 91 25.58 -25.43 -29.60
C SER A 91 25.10 -24.46 -30.69
N LEU A 92 24.36 -24.94 -31.69
CA LEU A 92 23.74 -24.10 -32.72
C LEU A 92 22.67 -23.19 -32.10
N ILE A 93 21.79 -23.75 -31.28
CA ILE A 93 20.73 -22.98 -30.60
C ILE A 93 21.33 -21.90 -29.68
N ALA A 94 22.34 -22.24 -28.88
CA ALA A 94 22.99 -21.27 -27.97
C ALA A 94 23.77 -20.19 -28.73
N SER A 95 24.30 -20.50 -29.93
CA SER A 95 25.07 -19.56 -30.73
C SER A 95 24.22 -18.66 -31.64
N ASP A 96 22.94 -18.99 -31.85
CA ASP A 96 22.05 -18.31 -32.79
C ASP A 96 21.97 -16.78 -32.57
N PRO A 97 22.34 -15.96 -33.59
CA PRO A 97 22.29 -14.50 -33.50
C PRO A 97 20.88 -13.93 -33.31
N ARG A 98 19.83 -14.62 -33.75
CA ARG A 98 18.43 -14.19 -33.60
C ARG A 98 18.00 -14.28 -32.14
N ILE A 99 18.30 -15.40 -31.47
CA ILE A 99 18.04 -15.60 -30.04
C ILE A 99 18.79 -14.55 -29.21
N LYS A 100 20.08 -14.33 -29.52
CA LYS A 100 20.89 -13.31 -28.85
C LYS A 100 20.31 -11.91 -29.03
N ARG A 101 19.77 -11.57 -30.22
CA ARG A 101 19.13 -10.27 -30.49
C ARG A 101 17.87 -10.08 -29.64
N ILE A 102 17.00 -11.09 -29.58
CA ILE A 102 15.77 -11.05 -28.77
C ILE A 102 16.13 -10.94 -27.29
N ARG A 103 17.10 -11.73 -26.81
CA ARG A 103 17.57 -11.66 -25.42
C ARG A 103 18.13 -10.27 -25.06
N ARG A 104 18.92 -9.65 -25.94
CA ARG A 104 19.42 -8.28 -25.73
C ARG A 104 18.27 -7.27 -25.64
N ARG A 105 17.24 -7.42 -26.49
CA ARG A 105 16.03 -6.58 -26.41
C ARG A 105 15.30 -6.76 -25.09
N PHE A 106 15.15 -7.98 -24.58
CA PHE A 106 14.55 -8.25 -23.27
C PHE A 106 15.34 -7.56 -22.15
N LEU A 107 16.66 -7.74 -22.13
CA LEU A 107 17.53 -7.10 -21.13
C LEU A 107 17.47 -5.58 -21.21
N ALA A 108 17.42 -5.01 -22.42
CA ALA A 108 17.26 -3.58 -22.61
C ALA A 108 15.90 -3.06 -22.08
N ILE A 109 14.82 -3.81 -22.32
CA ILE A 109 13.49 -3.49 -21.76
C ILE A 109 13.54 -3.56 -20.23
N ILE A 110 14.08 -4.64 -19.66
CA ILE A 110 14.21 -4.81 -18.21
C ILE A 110 14.96 -3.63 -17.61
N HIS A 111 16.15 -3.31 -18.14
CA HIS A 111 16.97 -2.21 -17.63
C HIS A 111 16.23 -0.87 -17.72
N THR A 112 15.70 -0.52 -18.88
CA THR A 112 15.05 0.77 -19.10
C THR A 112 13.78 0.92 -18.25
N LYS A 113 12.99 -0.15 -18.14
CA LYS A 113 11.72 -0.13 -17.39
C LYS A 113 11.91 -0.30 -15.89
N ALA A 114 12.99 -0.95 -15.44
CA ALA A 114 13.39 -0.96 -14.03
C ALA A 114 13.76 0.46 -13.57
N TRP A 115 14.50 1.24 -14.38
CA TRP A 115 14.77 2.65 -14.09
C TRP A 115 13.50 3.48 -14.02
N LEU A 116 12.57 3.28 -14.96
CA LEU A 116 11.25 3.93 -14.89
C LEU A 116 10.49 3.56 -13.60
N GLY A 117 10.50 2.27 -13.24
CA GLY A 117 9.90 1.77 -12.00
C GLY A 117 10.54 2.37 -10.75
N LEU A 118 11.87 2.59 -10.75
CA LEU A 118 12.58 3.29 -9.68
C LEU A 118 12.09 4.74 -9.55
N TRP A 119 12.02 5.49 -10.65
CA TRP A 119 11.55 6.88 -10.63
C TRP A 119 10.09 7.00 -10.17
N LEU A 120 9.21 6.12 -10.66
CA LEU A 120 7.81 6.06 -10.23
C LEU A 120 7.69 5.69 -8.75
N GLY A 121 8.44 4.67 -8.30
CA GLY A 121 8.45 4.25 -6.92
C GLY A 121 8.96 5.34 -5.98
N LEU A 122 10.07 6.00 -6.31
CA LEU A 122 10.61 7.14 -5.53
C LEU A 122 9.61 8.30 -5.47
N SER A 123 8.93 8.60 -6.58
CA SER A 123 7.89 9.64 -6.62
C SER A 123 6.71 9.31 -5.71
N CYS A 124 6.24 8.06 -5.72
CA CYS A 124 5.18 7.59 -4.82
C CYS A 124 5.62 7.63 -3.34
N VAL A 125 6.84 7.21 -3.03
CA VAL A 125 7.39 7.27 -1.66
C VAL A 125 7.47 8.72 -1.19
N ALA A 126 7.99 9.63 -2.03
CA ALA A 126 8.04 11.05 -1.73
C ALA A 126 6.64 11.63 -1.49
N ALA A 127 5.66 11.32 -2.35
CA ALA A 127 4.28 11.74 -2.17
C ALA A 127 3.68 11.19 -0.85
N PHE A 128 3.98 9.94 -0.50
CA PHE A 128 3.52 9.34 0.75
C PHE A 128 4.13 10.03 1.98
N ILE A 129 5.44 10.31 1.96
CA ILE A 129 6.13 11.05 3.02
C ILE A 129 5.54 12.45 3.18
N VAL A 130 5.33 13.18 2.07
CA VAL A 130 4.72 14.51 2.07
C VAL A 130 3.31 14.45 2.67
N THR A 131 2.51 13.47 2.25
CA THR A 131 1.14 13.29 2.75
C THR A 131 1.13 12.99 4.25
N PHE A 132 2.01 12.10 4.71
CA PHE A 132 2.17 11.77 6.12
C PHE A 132 2.61 12.98 6.95
N TRP A 133 3.55 13.77 6.42
CA TRP A 133 4.00 15.01 7.07
C TRP A 133 2.90 16.07 7.16
N LEU A 134 2.11 16.25 6.09
CA LEU A 134 0.98 17.18 6.08
C LEU A 134 -0.12 16.75 7.06
N LEU A 135 -0.47 15.46 7.08
CA LEU A 135 -1.42 14.88 8.03
C LEU A 135 -0.92 15.01 9.47
N GLY A 136 0.36 14.71 9.71
CA GLY A 136 1.01 14.86 11.00
C GLY A 136 0.99 16.31 11.49
N ARG A 137 1.30 17.29 10.63
CA ARG A 137 1.19 18.72 10.95
C ARG A 137 -0.23 19.16 11.26
N ARG A 138 -1.23 18.61 10.56
CA ARG A 138 -2.64 18.88 10.82
C ARG A 138 -3.07 18.33 12.18
N MET A 139 -2.62 17.14 12.54
CA MET A 139 -2.89 16.55 13.86
C MET A 139 -2.11 17.24 14.98
N ALA A 140 -0.86 17.66 14.76
CA ALA A 140 -0.09 18.42 15.74
C ALA A 140 -0.69 19.81 16.04
N ARG A 141 -1.32 20.44 15.04
CA ARG A 141 -2.11 21.68 15.24
C ARG A 141 -3.41 21.44 15.98
N ALA A 142 -3.96 20.23 15.97
CA ALA A 142 -5.06 19.85 16.84
C ALA A 142 -4.51 19.65 18.27
N ARG A 143 -4.45 20.75 19.02
CA ARG A 143 -3.90 20.88 20.39
C ARG A 143 -4.68 20.10 21.47
N ARG A 144 -5.26 18.93 21.16
CA ARG A 144 -6.01 18.09 22.12
C ARG A 144 -5.56 16.64 21.97
N ILE A 145 -4.64 16.25 22.83
CA ILE A 145 -3.90 14.98 22.69
C ILE A 145 -4.57 13.82 23.43
N ARG A 146 -5.37 14.05 24.47
CA ARG A 146 -6.22 13.06 25.20
C ARG A 146 -7.00 13.76 26.32
N GLY A 147 -8.06 13.13 26.84
CA GLY A 147 -8.77 13.52 28.07
C GLY A 147 -10.21 13.99 27.86
N ALA A 148 -10.91 14.30 28.96
CA ALA A 148 -12.26 14.85 28.91
C ALA A 148 -12.23 16.23 28.22
N GLU A 149 -13.09 16.41 27.22
CA GLU A 149 -13.21 17.63 26.44
C GLU A 149 -14.40 18.45 26.93
N MET A 150 -14.12 19.64 27.48
CA MET A 150 -15.16 20.65 27.64
C MET A 150 -15.51 21.22 26.26
N THR A 151 -16.79 21.15 25.94
CA THR A 151 -17.39 21.62 24.69
C THR A 151 -18.61 22.46 25.00
N SER A 152 -19.01 23.34 24.08
CA SER A 152 -20.27 24.07 24.22
C SER A 152 -21.47 23.14 24.07
N ALA A 153 -22.60 23.50 24.70
CA ALA A 153 -23.85 22.73 24.62
C ALA A 153 -24.30 22.51 23.18
N GLN A 154 -24.14 23.51 22.30
CA GLN A 154 -24.47 23.40 20.88
C GLN A 154 -23.58 22.40 20.14
N ALA A 155 -22.28 22.39 20.42
CA ALA A 155 -21.35 21.45 19.80
C ALA A 155 -21.54 20.03 20.33
N LEU A 156 -21.89 19.86 21.60
CA LEU A 156 -22.28 18.56 22.16
C LEU A 156 -23.54 18.04 21.48
N ALA A 157 -24.57 18.89 21.33
CA ALA A 157 -25.81 18.49 20.68
C ALA A 157 -25.60 18.02 19.24
N ARG A 158 -24.77 18.73 18.44
CA ARG A 158 -24.43 18.30 17.08
C ARG A 158 -23.70 16.96 17.00
N ARG A 159 -22.92 16.60 18.02
CA ARG A 159 -22.16 15.33 18.07
C ARG A 159 -23.01 14.16 18.54
N VAL A 160 -23.94 14.42 19.46
CA VAL A 160 -24.76 13.39 20.12
C VAL A 160 -26.04 13.09 19.32
N THR A 161 -26.61 14.08 18.64
CA THR A 161 -27.79 13.87 17.79
C THR A 161 -27.42 13.09 16.53
N PRO A 162 -27.95 11.87 16.30
CA PRO A 162 -27.61 11.09 15.12
C PRO A 162 -28.03 11.81 13.85
N LEU A 163 -27.18 11.76 12.81
CA LEU A 163 -27.44 12.35 11.48
C LEU A 163 -28.84 12.04 10.94
N PHE A 164 -29.32 10.82 11.19
CA PHE A 164 -30.64 10.35 10.77
C PHE A 164 -31.78 11.13 11.46
N SER A 165 -31.67 11.42 12.76
CA SER A 165 -32.67 12.22 13.50
C SER A 165 -32.67 13.71 13.14
N CYS A 166 -31.52 14.24 12.70
CA CYS A 166 -31.41 15.60 12.18
C CYS A 166 -32.08 15.73 10.81
N LEU A 167 -31.91 14.71 9.95
CA LEU A 167 -32.53 14.65 8.62
C LEU A 167 -34.03 14.38 8.71
N THR A 168 -34.48 13.41 9.51
CA THR A 168 -35.92 13.12 9.66
C THR A 168 -36.67 14.26 10.34
N GLY A 169 -36.10 14.95 11.32
CA GLY A 169 -36.71 16.13 11.93
C GLY A 169 -36.88 17.33 10.99
N ARG A 170 -36.12 17.36 9.87
CA ARG A 170 -36.23 18.40 8.84
C ARG A 170 -37.28 18.09 7.77
N PHE A 171 -37.48 16.81 7.43
CA PHE A 171 -38.38 16.38 6.35
C PHE A 171 -39.71 15.81 6.85
N PHE A 172 -39.75 15.28 8.08
CA PHE A 172 -40.94 14.64 8.67
C PHE A 172 -41.10 15.08 10.14
N PRO A 173 -41.65 16.28 10.39
CA PRO A 173 -41.78 16.82 11.75
C PRO A 173 -42.67 15.97 12.68
N ALA A 174 -43.56 15.14 12.12
CA ALA A 174 -44.39 14.20 12.87
C ALA A 174 -43.64 12.94 13.35
N ALA A 175 -42.51 12.58 12.73
CA ALA A 175 -41.67 11.44 13.12
C ALA A 175 -40.61 11.82 14.18
N ARG A 176 -40.73 13.02 14.76
CA ARG A 176 -39.84 13.57 15.78
C ARG A 176 -40.13 12.89 17.12
N GLY A 177 -39.83 11.60 17.23
CA GLY A 177 -39.76 10.91 18.51
C GLY A 177 -38.86 11.72 19.44
N SER A 178 -39.36 12.10 20.60
CA SER A 178 -38.65 12.97 21.54
C SER A 178 -37.43 12.23 22.05
N THR A 179 -36.24 12.56 21.54
CA THR A 179 -35.00 12.10 22.15
C THR A 179 -34.98 12.59 23.60
N PRO A 180 -34.81 11.70 24.60
CA PRO A 180 -34.74 12.11 25.99
C PRO A 180 -33.62 13.15 26.17
N ARG A 181 -33.79 14.05 27.14
CA ARG A 181 -32.85 15.14 27.39
C ARG A 181 -32.46 15.17 28.85
N ILE A 182 -31.18 15.43 29.14
CA ILE A 182 -30.67 15.66 30.50
C ILE A 182 -30.05 17.05 30.54
N ALA A 183 -30.48 17.86 31.53
CA ALA A 183 -30.07 19.27 31.67
C ALA A 183 -30.21 20.09 30.37
N GLY A 184 -31.22 19.79 29.55
CA GLY A 184 -31.48 20.47 28.28
C GLY A 184 -30.64 19.98 27.08
N GLY A 185 -29.63 19.12 27.29
CA GLY A 185 -28.84 18.49 26.22
C GLY A 185 -29.48 17.19 25.70
N PRO A 186 -29.27 16.81 24.42
CA PRO A 186 -29.77 15.54 23.90
C PRO A 186 -29.04 14.36 24.55
N TRP A 187 -29.80 13.35 24.96
CA TRP A 187 -29.28 12.10 25.47
C TRP A 187 -28.70 11.24 24.34
N PRO A 188 -27.53 10.58 24.51
CA PRO A 188 -26.96 9.75 23.46
C PRO A 188 -27.79 8.50 23.21
N ASP A 189 -27.95 8.17 21.94
CA ASP A 189 -28.53 6.90 21.52
C ASP A 189 -27.70 5.74 22.10
N ARG A 190 -28.37 4.70 22.64
CA ARG A 190 -27.80 3.57 23.39
C ARG A 190 -27.17 3.88 24.76
N ALA A 191 -27.17 5.12 25.24
CA ALA A 191 -26.80 5.40 26.63
C ALA A 191 -27.91 4.99 27.62
N GLU A 192 -29.13 4.71 27.13
CA GLU A 192 -30.26 4.21 27.94
C GLU A 192 -30.02 2.82 28.53
N THR A 193 -29.20 1.99 27.86
CA THR A 193 -28.80 0.68 28.38
C THR A 193 -27.65 0.76 29.39
N GLN A 194 -27.11 1.96 29.62
CA GLN A 194 -26.09 2.24 30.61
C GLN A 194 -26.70 3.05 31.77
N HIS A 195 -26.29 2.77 33.00
CA HIS A 195 -26.80 3.50 34.15
C HIS A 195 -26.32 4.97 34.13
N THR A 196 -27.24 5.89 34.44
CA THR A 196 -26.93 7.32 34.57
C THR A 196 -26.86 7.70 36.04
N ILE A 197 -25.75 8.30 36.45
CA ILE A 197 -25.57 8.83 37.80
C ILE A 197 -25.69 10.35 37.74
N VAL A 198 -26.66 10.90 38.47
CA VAL A 198 -26.82 12.35 38.68
C VAL A 198 -26.30 12.67 40.08
N SER A 199 -25.32 13.56 40.17
CA SER A 199 -24.75 14.01 41.44
C SER A 199 -24.95 15.51 41.59
N GLY A 200 -25.51 15.93 42.71
CA GLY A 200 -25.79 17.33 43.03
C GLY A 200 -25.97 17.53 44.53
N THR A 201 -25.85 18.78 44.98
CA THR A 201 -26.22 19.21 46.33
C THR A 201 -27.75 19.27 46.48
N THR A 202 -28.26 19.36 47.71
CA THR A 202 -29.70 19.51 47.97
C THR A 202 -30.23 20.83 47.41
N GLY A 203 -31.35 20.76 46.67
CA GLY A 203 -32.00 21.90 46.00
C GLY A 203 -31.90 21.81 44.49
#